data_AF-A0AAW0BTR0-F1
#
_entry.id   AF-A0AAW0BTR0-F1
#
_cell.length_a   1.000
_cell.length_b   1.000
_cell.length_c   1.000
_cell.angle_alpha   90.00
_cell.angle_beta   90.00
_cell.angle_gamma   90.00
#
_symmetry.space_group_name_H-M   'P 1'
#
loop_
_entity.id
_entity.type
_entity.pdbx_description
1 polymer ?
#
loop_
_entity_poly.entity_id
_entity_poly.type
_entity_poly.pdbx_seq_one_letter_code
_entity_poly.pdbx_strand_id
1 'polypeptide(L)'
;MYAAVSKVLGIAAPLDLLTQERLAALVNDAESSLTYYATKFSNDPTYLGPTSLTVRPQRNFSIINAVFQSALSRGRTHISTASPSDAPLVDPAYWAHPINRAAHVAAIQYARKNLMSPPLDMIFDEEFEPGAKYTTDEEVEDWLSGVFTSENHEIGTLAMLLRDLVELSIRAVVI
;
A
#
# COMPACT_ATOMS: atom_id res chain seq x y z
N MET A 1 17.40 -29.21 20.11
CA MET A 1 18.39 -29.99 19.33
C MET A 1 17.62 -30.96 18.46
N TYR A 2 17.64 -30.72 17.14
CA TYR A 2 17.21 -31.55 16.01
C TYR A 2 15.80 -32.17 16.00
N ALA A 3 15.05 -31.78 14.96
CA ALA A 3 13.85 -32.43 14.47
C ALA A 3 14.17 -33.77 13.78
N ALA A 4 13.26 -34.74 13.89
CA ALA A 4 13.19 -35.89 12.99
C ALA A 4 11.72 -36.09 12.59
N VAL A 5 11.42 -35.93 11.29
CA VAL A 5 10.11 -36.23 10.70
C VAL A 5 10.27 -37.43 9.77
N SER A 6 9.23 -38.26 9.72
CA SER A 6 9.19 -39.59 9.13
C SER A 6 8.84 -39.61 7.63
N LYS A 7 9.32 -40.65 6.95
CA LYS A 7 8.73 -41.43 5.83
C LYS A 7 8.27 -40.69 4.55
N VAL A 8 8.99 -40.93 3.46
CA VAL A 8 8.58 -40.63 2.07
C VAL A 8 7.44 -41.58 1.64
N LEU A 9 6.35 -41.02 1.11
CA LEU A 9 5.35 -41.75 0.31
C LEU A 9 5.70 -41.54 -1.17
N GLY A 10 6.25 -42.56 -1.82
CA GLY A 10 6.54 -42.52 -3.26
C GLY A 10 5.27 -42.81 -4.05
N ILE A 11 4.67 -41.77 -4.66
CA ILE A 11 3.56 -41.94 -5.61
C ILE A 11 4.17 -42.12 -7.00
N ALA A 12 4.07 -43.31 -7.57
CA ALA A 12 4.39 -43.54 -8.98
C ALA A 12 3.24 -42.97 -9.84
N ALA A 13 3.47 -41.83 -10.48
CA ALA A 13 2.57 -41.29 -11.48
C ALA A 13 2.92 -41.85 -12.88
N PRO A 14 1.93 -42.17 -13.74
CA PRO A 14 2.18 -42.54 -15.13
C PRO A 14 2.94 -41.40 -15.85
N LEU A 15 3.89 -41.77 -16.72
CA LEU A 15 4.87 -40.86 -17.34
C LEU A 15 4.24 -39.74 -18.20
N ASP A 16 2.95 -39.85 -18.53
CA ASP A 16 2.27 -39.02 -19.54
C ASP A 16 1.05 -38.26 -18.97
N LEU A 17 1.14 -37.76 -17.73
CA LEU A 17 0.06 -36.98 -17.12
C LEU A 17 -0.17 -35.61 -17.79
N LEU A 18 0.83 -35.12 -18.53
CA LEU A 18 0.77 -33.90 -19.33
C LEU A 18 1.26 -34.21 -20.73
N THR A 19 0.40 -34.04 -21.73
CA THR A 19 0.83 -34.04 -23.13
C THR A 19 1.83 -32.89 -23.36
N GLN A 20 2.72 -33.02 -24.35
CA GLN A 20 3.67 -31.93 -24.68
C GLN A 20 2.97 -30.60 -24.93
N GLU A 21 1.79 -30.61 -25.56
CA GLU A 21 1.00 -29.40 -25.78
C GLU A 21 0.49 -28.79 -24.47
N ARG A 22 0.02 -29.61 -23.52
CA ARG A 22 -0.47 -29.14 -22.23
C ARG A 22 0.67 -28.66 -21.34
N LEU A 23 1.83 -29.30 -21.43
CA LEU A 23 3.04 -28.83 -20.77
C LEU A 23 3.51 -27.50 -21.37
N ALA A 24 3.52 -27.37 -22.70
CA ALA A 24 3.89 -26.12 -23.39
C ALA A 24 2.93 -24.98 -23.06
N ALA A 25 1.62 -25.27 -22.96
CA ALA A 25 0.63 -24.28 -22.53
C ALA A 25 0.86 -23.83 -21.08
N LEU A 26 1.15 -24.76 -20.16
CA LEU A 26 1.47 -24.45 -18.76
C LEU A 26 2.80 -23.70 -18.63
N VAL A 27 3.80 -24.03 -19.46
CA VAL A 27 5.09 -23.31 -19.49
C VAL A 27 4.89 -21.91 -20.05
N ASN A 28 4.13 -21.73 -21.13
CA ASN A 28 3.82 -20.40 -21.66
C ASN A 28 3.00 -19.56 -20.67
N ASP A 29 2.02 -20.17 -19.99
CA ASP A 29 1.23 -19.52 -18.95
C ASP A 29 2.13 -19.14 -17.76
N ALA A 30 3.01 -20.05 -17.33
CA ALA A 30 4.00 -19.81 -16.29
C ALA A 30 5.01 -18.72 -16.71
N GLU A 31 5.50 -18.68 -17.94
CA GLU A 31 6.42 -17.66 -18.45
C GLU A 31 5.75 -16.29 -18.56
N SER A 32 4.50 -16.24 -19.05
CA SER A 32 3.70 -15.01 -19.10
C SER A 32 3.41 -14.48 -17.70
N SER A 33 3.16 -15.39 -16.76
CA SER A 33 2.95 -15.10 -15.35
C SER A 33 4.25 -14.85 -14.60
N LEU A 34 5.39 -15.36 -15.08
CA LEU A 34 6.69 -15.23 -14.41
C LEU A 34 7.10 -13.77 -14.41
N THR A 35 6.80 -13.01 -15.46
CA THR A 35 7.05 -11.56 -15.45
C THR A 35 6.18 -10.84 -14.41
N TYR A 36 4.92 -11.27 -14.26
CA TYR A 36 3.99 -10.75 -13.24
C TYR A 36 4.41 -11.12 -11.80
N TYR A 37 4.87 -12.35 -11.57
CA TYR A 37 5.29 -12.80 -10.25
C TYR A 37 6.75 -12.41 -9.92
N ALA A 38 7.64 -12.33 -10.91
CA ALA A 38 9.02 -11.85 -10.73
C ALA A 38 9.04 -10.36 -10.39
N THR A 39 8.14 -9.55 -10.96
CA THR A 39 7.95 -8.16 -10.51
C THR A 39 7.43 -8.10 -9.08
N LYS A 40 6.58 -9.05 -8.64
CA LYS A 40 6.13 -9.16 -7.24
C LYS A 40 7.19 -9.70 -6.26
N PHE A 41 8.13 -10.54 -6.71
CA PHE A 41 9.15 -11.17 -5.87
C PHE A 41 10.48 -10.38 -5.81
N SER A 42 10.77 -9.59 -6.84
CA SER A 42 11.95 -8.72 -6.87
C SER A 42 11.67 -7.45 -6.07
N ASN A 43 11.92 -7.47 -4.75
CA ASN A 43 12.06 -6.31 -3.85
C ASN A 43 11.58 -4.99 -4.48
N ASP A 44 10.27 -4.86 -4.52
CA ASP A 44 9.54 -3.97 -5.40
C ASP A 44 10.11 -2.53 -5.41
N PRO A 45 10.50 -1.98 -6.57
CA PRO A 45 10.10 -0.63 -6.91
C PRO A 45 8.68 -0.73 -7.47
N THR A 46 7.70 -1.26 -6.72
CA THR A 46 6.30 -1.12 -7.14
C THR A 46 6.05 0.34 -7.05
N TYR A 47 6.01 0.99 -8.19
CA TYR A 47 5.29 2.24 -8.33
C TYR A 47 3.91 2.10 -7.65
N LEU A 48 3.76 2.79 -6.51
CA LEU A 48 2.58 2.90 -5.64
C LEU A 48 1.74 4.14 -5.97
N GLY A 49 2.06 4.84 -7.07
CA GLY A 49 1.28 5.99 -7.50
C GLY A 49 -0.03 5.58 -8.21
N PRO A 50 -0.93 6.54 -8.46
CA PRO A 50 -2.25 6.32 -9.06
C PRO A 50 -2.26 5.86 -10.53
N THR A 51 -1.18 6.02 -11.29
CA THR A 51 -1.15 5.74 -12.74
C THR A 51 -1.01 4.24 -13.06
N SER A 52 -1.98 3.68 -13.79
CA SER A 52 -2.02 2.26 -14.18
C SER A 52 -0.79 1.80 -14.98
N LEU A 53 -0.43 0.52 -14.83
CA LEU A 53 0.59 -0.20 -15.61
C LEU A 53 0.46 0.00 -17.13
N THR A 54 -0.77 0.11 -17.63
CA THR A 54 -1.07 0.17 -19.07
C THR A 54 -0.74 1.51 -19.71
N VAL A 55 -0.63 2.57 -18.90
CA VAL A 55 -0.42 3.95 -19.38
C VAL A 55 0.88 4.57 -18.88
N ARG A 56 1.54 3.97 -17.88
CA ARG A 56 2.83 4.44 -17.37
C ARG A 56 3.98 4.11 -18.33
N PRO A 57 5.05 4.93 -18.38
CA PRO A 57 6.23 4.63 -19.18
C PRO A 57 6.95 3.38 -18.65
N GLN A 58 7.56 2.60 -19.55
CA GLN A 58 8.35 1.41 -19.20
C GLN A 58 9.72 1.80 -18.65
N ARG A 59 9.75 2.22 -17.38
CA ARG A 59 10.98 2.49 -16.63
C ARG A 59 10.83 2.10 -15.16
N ASN A 60 11.94 2.07 -14.44
CA ASN A 60 11.96 1.87 -13.00
C ASN A 60 11.60 3.17 -12.29
N PHE A 61 10.90 3.06 -11.16
CA PHE A 61 10.53 4.18 -10.31
C PHE A 61 11.14 4.04 -8.93
N SER A 62 11.45 5.17 -8.30
CA SER A 62 11.71 5.23 -6.86
C SER A 62 10.65 6.13 -6.25
N ILE A 63 10.19 5.80 -5.04
CA ILE A 63 9.06 6.48 -4.41
C ILE A 63 9.48 6.96 -3.04
N ILE A 64 9.04 8.16 -2.70
CA ILE A 64 9.09 8.68 -1.35
C ILE A 64 7.65 8.72 -0.83
N ASN A 65 7.33 7.82 0.10
CA ASN A 65 6.03 7.80 0.75
C ASN A 65 6.02 8.80 1.91
N ALA A 66 5.08 9.73 1.89
CA ALA A 66 4.77 10.57 3.04
C ALA A 66 3.78 9.83 3.95
N VAL A 67 4.29 9.21 5.02
CA VAL A 67 3.47 8.46 5.97
C VAL A 67 3.41 9.22 7.30
N PHE A 68 2.21 9.48 7.78
CA PHE A 68 2.00 10.21 9.02
C PHE A 68 1.73 9.25 10.17
N GLN A 69 2.67 9.16 11.12
CA GLN A 69 2.65 8.18 12.22
C GLN A 69 1.64 8.50 13.34
N SER A 70 1.17 9.74 13.39
CA SER A 70 0.32 10.24 14.48
C SER A 70 -0.84 11.06 13.92
N ALA A 71 -1.70 10.45 13.09
CA ALA A 71 -2.83 11.20 12.55
C ALA A 71 -3.75 11.71 13.65
N LEU A 72 -4.30 12.91 13.45
CA LEU A 72 -5.28 13.50 14.35
C LEU A 72 -6.71 13.31 13.84
N SER A 73 -6.89 12.99 12.56
CA SER A 73 -8.13 12.47 12.02
C SER A 73 -8.61 11.26 12.82
N ARG A 74 -9.91 11.20 13.10
CA ARG A 74 -10.54 10.13 13.88
C ARG A 74 -11.73 9.57 13.12
N GLY A 75 -11.61 8.30 12.76
CA GLY A 75 -12.67 7.53 12.14
C GLY A 75 -13.53 6.75 13.14
N ARG A 76 -14.33 5.84 12.59
CA ARG A 76 -15.22 4.93 13.31
C ARG A 76 -15.42 3.63 12.53
N THR A 77 -15.83 2.60 13.25
CA THR A 77 -16.40 1.38 12.66
C THR A 77 -17.72 1.05 13.33
N HIS A 78 -18.67 0.46 12.60
CA HIS A 78 -19.96 0.06 13.14
C HIS A 78 -20.51 -1.18 12.43
N ILE A 79 -21.32 -1.95 13.13
CA ILE A 79 -22.04 -3.07 12.50
C ILE A 79 -23.02 -2.55 11.46
N SER A 80 -23.11 -3.23 10.32
CA SER A 80 -24.06 -2.93 9.24
C SER A 80 -25.36 -3.74 9.37
N THR A 81 -25.26 -4.95 9.93
CA THR A 81 -26.39 -5.88 10.11
C THR A 81 -26.28 -6.61 11.45
N ALA A 82 -27.25 -7.47 11.75
CA ALA A 82 -27.21 -8.38 12.90
C ALA A 82 -26.39 -9.66 12.65
N SER A 83 -25.96 -9.92 11.41
CA SER A 83 -25.17 -11.09 11.05
C SER A 83 -23.69 -10.85 11.41
N PRO A 84 -23.05 -11.71 12.22
CA PRO A 84 -21.63 -11.57 12.54
C PRO A 84 -20.69 -11.91 11.37
N SER A 85 -21.23 -12.47 10.29
CA SER A 85 -20.45 -12.79 9.08
C SER A 85 -20.37 -11.62 8.10
N ASP A 86 -21.16 -10.57 8.30
CA ASP A 86 -21.18 -9.42 7.41
C ASP A 86 -20.06 -8.45 7.81
N ALA A 87 -19.40 -7.86 6.81
CA ALA A 87 -18.33 -6.90 7.07
C ALA A 87 -18.88 -5.66 7.80
N PRO A 88 -18.16 -5.12 8.80
CA PRO A 88 -18.54 -3.88 9.44
C PRO A 88 -18.37 -2.70 8.48
N LEU A 89 -19.11 -1.63 8.73
CA LEU A 89 -18.83 -0.33 8.12
C LEU A 89 -17.55 0.21 8.73
N VAL A 90 -16.63 0.70 7.89
CA VAL A 90 -15.39 1.34 8.31
C VAL A 90 -15.31 2.70 7.63
N ASP A 91 -15.19 3.74 8.44
CA ASP A 91 -15.09 5.14 8.02
C ASP A 91 -13.86 5.74 8.71
N PRO A 92 -12.67 5.71 8.08
CA PRO A 92 -11.43 6.18 8.70
C PRO A 92 -11.34 7.72 8.84
N ALA A 93 -12.15 8.46 8.09
CA ALA A 93 -12.17 9.92 8.07
C ALA A 93 -10.77 10.56 7.88
N TYR A 94 -9.93 10.02 6.97
CA TYR A 94 -8.51 10.35 6.77
C TYR A 94 -8.17 11.86 6.75
N TRP A 95 -9.08 12.69 6.28
CA TRP A 95 -8.90 14.13 6.14
C TRP A 95 -9.74 15.01 7.07
N ALA A 96 -10.34 14.44 8.11
CA ALA A 96 -11.19 15.17 9.04
C ALA A 96 -10.44 16.25 9.83
N HIS A 97 -9.17 16.01 10.19
CA HIS A 97 -8.36 17.02 10.88
C HIS A 97 -7.47 17.78 9.88
N PRO A 98 -7.52 19.13 9.84
CA PRO A 98 -6.81 19.92 8.83
C PRO A 98 -5.28 19.74 8.88
N ILE A 99 -4.70 19.48 10.07
CA ILE A 99 -3.26 19.20 10.21
C ILE A 99 -2.81 18.03 9.32
N ASN A 100 -3.66 17.03 9.11
CA ASN A 100 -3.28 15.84 8.35
C ASN A 100 -3.01 16.23 6.90
N ARG A 101 -3.86 17.07 6.31
CA ARG A 101 -3.66 17.58 4.93
C ARG A 101 -2.40 18.43 4.83
N ALA A 102 -2.31 19.45 5.69
CA ALA A 102 -1.17 20.37 5.70
C ALA A 102 0.17 19.65 5.90
N ALA A 103 0.22 18.62 6.75
CA ALA A 103 1.42 17.81 6.96
C ALA A 103 1.81 17.00 5.72
N HIS A 104 0.85 16.42 4.99
CA HIS A 104 1.15 15.69 3.75
C HIS A 104 1.64 16.62 2.64
N VAL A 105 1.02 17.81 2.49
CA VAL A 105 1.50 18.83 1.54
C VAL A 105 2.93 19.23 1.86
N ALA A 106 3.21 19.57 3.13
CA ALA A 106 4.56 19.92 3.58
C ALA A 106 5.56 18.77 3.36
N ALA A 107 5.15 17.52 3.56
CA ALA A 107 5.99 16.34 3.31
C ALA A 107 6.34 16.17 1.83
N ILE A 108 5.40 16.41 0.90
CA ILE A 108 5.68 16.39 -0.55
C ILE A 108 6.68 17.49 -0.93
N GLN A 109 6.46 18.72 -0.45
CA GLN A 109 7.38 19.82 -0.73
C GLN A 109 8.78 19.55 -0.16
N TYR A 110 8.83 18.95 1.03
CA TYR A 110 10.09 18.51 1.63
C TYR A 110 10.75 17.39 0.80
N ALA A 111 9.99 16.40 0.32
CA ALA A 111 10.52 15.33 -0.52
C ALA A 111 11.13 15.88 -1.81
N ARG A 112 10.45 16.81 -2.50
CA ARG A 112 11.00 17.53 -3.68
C ARG A 112 12.32 18.22 -3.36
N LYS A 113 12.39 18.93 -2.24
CA LYS A 113 13.62 19.60 -1.80
C LYS A 113 14.76 18.60 -1.54
N ASN A 114 14.49 17.46 -0.89
CA ASN A 114 15.51 16.45 -0.61
C ASN A 114 16.00 15.75 -1.88
N LEU A 115 15.11 15.44 -2.82
CA LEU A 115 15.48 14.82 -4.09
C LEU A 115 16.44 15.68 -4.92
N MET A 116 16.30 17.00 -4.84
CA MET A 116 17.21 17.96 -5.48
C MET A 116 18.48 18.27 -4.66
N SER A 117 18.72 17.56 -3.55
CA SER A 117 19.90 17.76 -2.71
C SER A 117 20.93 16.65 -2.90
N PRO A 118 22.25 16.95 -2.83
CA PRO A 118 23.27 15.91 -2.88
C PRO A 118 23.16 14.89 -1.73
N PRO A 119 23.35 13.58 -1.98
CA PRO A 119 23.71 12.95 -3.27
C PRO A 119 22.51 12.47 -4.10
N LEU A 120 21.28 12.77 -3.68
CA LEU A 120 20.07 12.27 -4.36
C LEU A 120 19.87 12.94 -5.72
N ASP A 121 20.34 14.18 -5.88
CA ASP A 121 20.35 14.89 -7.15
C ASP A 121 21.11 14.15 -8.27
N MET A 122 22.09 13.32 -7.92
CA MET A 122 22.86 12.51 -8.88
C MET A 122 22.06 11.36 -9.50
N ILE A 123 20.99 10.91 -8.84
CA ILE A 123 20.15 9.80 -9.29
C ILE A 123 18.71 10.24 -9.61
N PHE A 124 18.37 11.49 -9.32
CA PHE A 124 17.09 12.09 -9.65
C PHE A 124 17.07 12.51 -11.12
N ASP A 125 16.18 11.88 -11.89
CA ASP A 125 15.93 12.23 -13.30
C ASP A 125 14.82 13.28 -13.39
N GLU A 126 13.59 12.90 -13.02
CA GLU A 126 12.43 13.79 -12.98
C GLU A 126 11.36 13.32 -11.98
N GLU A 127 10.49 14.24 -11.58
CA GLU A 127 9.30 13.93 -10.80
C GLU A 127 8.19 13.41 -11.73
N PHE A 128 7.88 12.12 -11.64
CA PHE A 128 6.78 11.54 -12.40
C PHE A 128 5.41 11.96 -11.84
N GLU A 129 5.23 11.88 -10.52
CA GLU A 129 3.99 12.24 -9.83
C GLU A 129 4.25 12.85 -8.45
N PRO A 130 3.45 13.85 -8.03
CA PRO A 130 2.38 14.55 -8.77
C PRO A 130 2.85 15.20 -10.08
N GLY A 131 4.16 15.49 -10.16
CA GLY A 131 4.81 16.05 -11.32
C GLY A 131 4.93 17.57 -11.21
N ALA A 132 5.86 18.14 -11.98
CA ALA A 132 6.28 19.54 -11.87
C ALA A 132 5.17 20.58 -12.17
N LYS A 133 4.01 20.15 -12.69
CA LYS A 133 2.86 21.04 -12.96
C LYS A 133 2.12 21.51 -11.70
N TYR A 134 2.21 20.78 -10.59
CA TYR A 134 1.59 21.15 -9.32
C TYR A 134 2.63 21.90 -8.47
N THR A 135 2.53 23.23 -8.45
CA THR A 135 3.55 24.13 -7.90
C THR A 135 3.13 24.78 -6.59
N THR A 136 1.83 24.93 -6.37
CA THR A 136 1.25 25.52 -5.16
C THR A 136 0.83 24.44 -4.16
N ASP A 137 0.72 24.82 -2.89
CA ASP A 137 0.30 23.90 -1.83
C ASP A 137 -1.15 23.44 -2.04
N GLU A 138 -2.01 24.32 -2.56
CA GLU A 138 -3.40 24.02 -2.90
C GLU A 138 -3.51 23.01 -4.05
N GLU A 139 -2.69 23.15 -5.09
CA GLU A 139 -2.59 22.20 -6.20
C GLU A 139 -2.14 20.81 -5.73
N VAL A 140 -1.19 20.77 -4.80
CA VAL A 140 -0.72 19.51 -4.20
C VAL A 140 -1.80 18.89 -3.29
N GLU A 141 -2.52 19.70 -2.51
CA GLU A 141 -3.62 19.23 -1.66
C GLU A 141 -4.77 18.64 -2.49
N ASP A 142 -5.14 19.28 -3.60
CA ASP A 142 -6.18 18.80 -4.51
C ASP A 142 -5.77 17.45 -5.13
N TRP A 143 -4.52 17.35 -5.59
CA TRP A 143 -3.99 16.07 -6.09
C TRP A 143 -4.00 14.98 -5.02
N LEU A 144 -3.53 15.29 -3.80
CA LEU A 144 -3.52 14.37 -2.65
C LEU A 144 -4.91 13.80 -2.35
N SER A 145 -5.95 14.63 -2.47
CA SER A 145 -7.34 14.25 -2.20
C SER A 145 -7.84 13.14 -3.13
N GLY A 146 -7.27 13.01 -4.34
CA GLY A 146 -7.63 11.99 -5.32
C GLY A 146 -6.81 10.70 -5.26
N VAL A 147 -5.67 10.70 -4.57
CA VAL A 147 -4.67 9.60 -4.66
C VAL A 147 -4.31 8.97 -3.33
N PHE A 148 -4.72 9.59 -2.22
CA PHE A 148 -4.38 9.12 -0.89
C PHE A 148 -4.92 7.71 -0.60
N THR A 149 -4.10 6.89 0.06
CA THR A 149 -4.44 5.53 0.48
C THR A 149 -3.89 5.23 1.87
N SER A 150 -4.45 4.19 2.51
CA SER A 150 -3.94 3.65 3.77
C SER A 150 -2.69 2.81 3.56
N GLU A 151 -1.79 2.83 4.55
CA GLU A 151 -0.72 1.83 4.73
C GLU A 151 -1.20 0.60 5.53
N ASN A 152 -2.52 0.48 5.78
CA ASN A 152 -3.17 -0.64 6.47
C ASN A 152 -2.77 -0.80 7.95
N HIS A 153 -2.67 0.33 8.66
CA HIS A 153 -2.35 0.39 10.10
C HIS A 153 -3.52 0.91 10.95
N GLU A 154 -4.75 0.54 10.61
CA GLU A 154 -5.94 1.00 11.34
C GLU A 154 -5.97 0.43 12.76
N ILE A 155 -5.91 1.32 13.76
CA ILE A 155 -5.91 0.93 15.18
C ILE A 155 -6.83 1.84 16.02
N GLY A 156 -7.03 1.48 17.29
CA GLY A 156 -7.61 2.38 18.30
C GLY A 156 -9.11 2.29 18.53
N THR A 157 -9.85 1.42 17.81
CA THR A 157 -11.32 1.27 17.95
C THR A 157 -11.78 0.85 19.35
N LEU A 158 -10.89 0.23 20.13
CA LEU A 158 -11.11 -0.17 21.52
C LEU A 158 -9.93 0.31 22.39
N ALA A 159 -9.64 1.61 22.35
CA ALA A 159 -8.57 2.20 23.15
C ALA A 159 -8.82 2.03 24.66
N MET A 160 -7.78 1.62 25.39
CA MET A 160 -7.82 1.62 26.86
C MET A 160 -7.68 3.06 27.37
N LEU A 161 -8.63 3.51 28.18
CA LEU A 161 -8.60 4.80 28.86
C LEU A 161 -8.65 4.62 30.38
N LEU A 162 -8.22 5.64 31.11
CA LEU A 162 -8.48 5.74 32.55
C LEU A 162 -9.98 5.65 32.81
N ARG A 163 -10.38 5.02 33.92
CA ARG A 163 -11.77 4.73 34.26
C ARG A 163 -12.69 5.96 34.13
N ASP A 164 -12.19 7.13 34.50
CA ASP A 164 -12.97 8.38 34.49
C ASP A 164 -13.07 9.02 33.10
N LEU A 165 -12.38 8.47 32.10
CA LEU A 165 -12.33 8.96 30.72
C LEU A 165 -13.00 7.99 29.72
N VAL A 166 -13.59 6.88 30.18
CA VAL A 166 -14.11 5.79 29.32
C VAL A 166 -15.24 6.25 28.39
N GLU A 167 -16.08 7.21 28.81
CA GLU A 167 -17.18 7.73 27.99
C GLU A 167 -16.71 8.46 26.72
N LEU A 168 -15.44 8.88 26.65
CA LEU A 168 -14.87 9.54 25.47
C LEU A 168 -14.40 8.55 24.37
N SER A 169 -14.43 7.23 24.63
CA SER A 169 -13.67 6.24 23.83
C SER A 169 -14.33 5.72 22.54
N ILE A 170 -15.60 6.02 22.26
CA ILE A 170 -16.32 5.38 21.12
C ILE A 170 -15.94 5.99 19.74
N ARG A 171 -15.05 6.99 19.71
CA ARG A 171 -14.66 7.73 18.48
C ARG A 171 -13.16 7.71 18.17
N ALA A 172 -12.50 6.58 18.37
CA ALA A 172 -11.08 6.47 18.05
C ALA A 172 -10.85 5.45 16.93
N VAL A 173 -10.67 5.91 15.70
CA VAL A 173 -9.73 5.24 14.79
C VAL A 173 -8.52 6.16 14.72
N VAL A 174 -7.42 5.73 15.33
CA VAL A 174 -6.12 6.38 15.20
C VAL A 174 -5.43 5.70 14.03
N ILE A 175 -4.84 6.51 13.15
CA ILE A 175 -4.18 6.10 11.90
C ILE A 175 -2.74 6.61 11.98
#